data_AF-V5DJB0-F1
#
_entry.id   AF-V5DJB0-F1
#
_cell.length_a   1.000
_cell.length_b   1.000
_cell.length_c   1.000
_cell.angle_alpha   90.00
_cell.angle_beta   90.00
_cell.angle_gamma   90.00
#
_symmetry.space_group_name_H-M   'P 1'
#
loop_
_entity.id
_entity.type
_entity.pdbx_description
1 polymer ?
#
loop_
_entity_poly.entity_id
_entity_poly.type
_entity_poly.pdbx_seq_one_letter_code
_entity_poly.pdbx_strand_id
1 'polypeptide(L)'
;MSVFFAVTFLALILAVLLQWQRRSAALRPRILGDVLLVFAHPDDEAMFFSPMLEHLKRYDVKVHFLCLSNGNYEGLGALREKELGLSAQFMGVHRNNVKIVNHPALQDGMNKMWDAGLIRQEVLLYLQKARNVRTVVTFDQWGVSHHPNHIAAHNGVSLVKENMPPGIVFLSLRTRSLLGKYSGVLAAVQYMTNFSLFGHQHRFVFLVPPISFLTSFLAMRLHRSQLVWFRYLFLAFSSYTYVNELEELKAS
;
A
#
# COMPACT_ATOMS: atom_id res chain seq x y z
N MET A 1 33.09 3.73 32.85
CA MET A 1 31.62 3.78 32.83
C MET A 1 31.06 4.10 31.43
N SER A 2 31.59 5.09 30.71
CA SER A 2 31.10 5.48 29.36
C SER A 2 31.10 4.36 28.31
N VAL A 3 32.17 3.55 28.24
CA VAL A 3 32.28 2.43 27.29
C VAL A 3 31.23 1.36 27.57
N PHE A 4 31.00 1.03 28.84
CA PHE A 4 29.97 0.05 29.22
C PHE A 4 28.57 0.51 28.80
N PHE A 5 28.22 1.78 29.05
CA PHE A 5 26.94 2.34 28.60
C PHE A 5 26.80 2.36 27.07
N ALA A 6 27.87 2.68 26.35
CA ALA A 6 27.85 2.65 24.88
C ALA A 6 27.63 1.23 24.34
N VAL A 7 28.33 0.24 24.91
CA VAL A 7 28.21 -1.17 24.52
C VAL A 7 26.81 -1.72 24.82
N THR A 8 26.26 -1.45 26.01
CA THR A 8 24.91 -1.90 26.36
C THR A 8 23.84 -1.24 25.50
N PHE A 9 23.98 0.06 25.19
CA PHE A 9 23.08 0.77 24.29
C PHE A 9 23.12 0.20 22.86
N LEU A 10 24.30 -0.06 22.31
CA LEU A 10 24.46 -0.66 20.99
C LEU A 10 23.88 -2.08 20.95
N ALA A 11 24.13 -2.88 21.99
CA ALA A 11 23.58 -4.23 22.11
C ALA A 11 22.04 -4.20 22.14
N LEU A 12 21.45 -3.21 22.84
CA LEU A 12 20.00 -3.01 22.87
C LEU A 12 19.44 -2.64 21.49
N ILE A 13 20.07 -1.71 20.78
CA ILE A 13 19.67 -1.34 19.40
C ILE A 13 19.71 -2.58 18.51
N LEU A 14 20.81 -3.34 18.55
CA LEU A 14 20.96 -4.54 17.75
C LEU A 14 19.89 -5.58 18.09
N ALA A 15 19.61 -5.79 19.38
CA ALA A 15 18.55 -6.70 19.81
C ALA A 15 17.17 -6.28 19.28
N VAL A 16 16.85 -4.98 19.32
CA VAL A 16 15.59 -4.44 18.76
C VAL A 16 15.53 -4.64 17.26
N LEU A 17 16.60 -4.34 16.51
CA LEU A 17 16.65 -4.52 15.06
C LEU A 17 16.53 -6.00 14.67
N LEU A 18 17.19 -6.90 15.39
CA LEU A 18 17.08 -8.34 15.18
C LEU A 18 15.67 -8.85 15.47
N GLN A 19 15.05 -8.38 16.55
CA GLN A 19 13.67 -8.72 16.89
C GLN A 19 12.69 -8.21 15.84
N TRP A 20 12.88 -6.97 15.36
CA TRP A 20 12.10 -6.41 14.26
C TRP A 20 12.25 -7.27 13.01
N GLN A 21 13.48 -7.57 12.60
CA GLN A 21 13.75 -8.42 11.44
C GLN A 21 13.06 -9.77 11.57
N ARG A 22 13.21 -10.45 12.72
CA ARG A 22 12.55 -11.73 13.01
C ARG A 22 11.03 -11.64 12.88
N ARG A 23 10.41 -10.59 13.42
CA ARG A 23 8.96 -10.39 13.38
C ARG A 23 8.46 -10.05 11.99
N SER A 24 9.14 -9.18 11.25
CA SER A 24 8.82 -8.89 9.85
C SER A 24 8.93 -10.12 8.96
N ALA A 25 9.84 -11.04 9.29
CA ALA A 25 9.99 -12.32 8.60
C ALA A 25 8.95 -13.36 9.05
N ALA A 26 8.48 -13.35 10.29
CA ALA A 26 7.45 -14.25 10.79
C ALA A 26 6.04 -13.86 10.32
N LEU A 27 5.81 -12.55 10.12
CA LEU A 27 4.61 -11.99 9.51
C LEU A 27 4.54 -12.31 8.02
N ARG A 28 4.08 -13.52 7.71
CA ARG A 28 3.90 -14.03 6.34
C ARG A 28 2.43 -14.34 6.09
N PRO A 29 1.60 -13.33 5.84
CA PRO A 29 0.23 -13.58 5.46
C PRO A 29 0.21 -14.40 4.15
N ARG A 30 -0.73 -15.35 4.05
CA ARG A 30 -0.85 -16.21 2.86
C ARG A 30 -1.48 -15.42 1.72
N ILE A 31 -0.68 -15.12 0.70
CA ILE A 31 -1.13 -14.47 -0.54
C ILE A 31 -1.39 -15.54 -1.60
N LEU A 32 -2.49 -15.38 -2.35
CA LEU A 32 -2.83 -16.28 -3.45
C LEU A 32 -2.44 -15.63 -4.77
N GLY A 33 -1.74 -16.39 -5.61
CA GLY A 33 -1.38 -16.02 -6.98
C GLY A 33 -0.71 -14.64 -7.09
N ASP A 34 -0.90 -14.01 -8.24
CA ASP A 34 -0.42 -12.65 -8.48
C ASP A 34 -1.33 -11.63 -7.75
N VAL A 35 -0.76 -10.48 -7.39
CA VAL A 35 -1.47 -9.41 -6.68
C VAL A 35 -1.77 -8.25 -7.61
N LEU A 36 -3.04 -7.84 -7.69
CA LEU A 36 -3.45 -6.58 -8.32
C LEU A 36 -3.69 -5.52 -7.25
N LEU A 37 -2.86 -4.48 -7.23
CA LEU A 37 -3.07 -3.27 -6.44
C LEU A 37 -3.86 -2.26 -7.27
N VAL A 38 -5.06 -1.92 -6.80
CA VAL A 38 -5.95 -0.90 -7.37
C VAL A 38 -5.90 0.33 -6.48
N PHE A 39 -5.52 1.48 -7.04
CA PHE A 39 -5.33 2.72 -6.28
C PHE A 39 -5.67 3.94 -7.14
N ALA A 40 -5.84 5.10 -6.51
CA ALA A 40 -6.43 6.26 -7.16
C ALA A 40 -5.40 7.05 -7.96
N HIS A 41 -4.25 7.35 -7.37
CA HIS A 41 -3.30 8.34 -7.88
C HIS A 41 -1.87 7.82 -7.96
N PRO A 42 -1.06 8.32 -8.90
CA PRO A 42 0.39 8.18 -8.81
C PRO A 42 0.86 8.73 -7.45
N ASP A 43 1.67 7.98 -6.71
CA ASP A 43 2.17 8.24 -5.34
C ASP A 43 1.49 7.41 -4.24
N ASP A 44 0.24 6.98 -4.42
CA ASP A 44 -0.48 6.17 -3.43
C ASP A 44 0.27 4.89 -3.07
N GLU A 45 0.89 4.24 -4.05
CA GLU A 45 1.60 2.98 -3.86
C GLU A 45 2.80 3.16 -2.93
N ALA A 46 3.49 4.30 -3.06
CA ALA A 46 4.64 4.66 -2.25
C ALA A 46 4.21 5.14 -0.87
N MET A 47 3.13 5.93 -0.77
CA MET A 47 2.66 6.52 0.48
C MET A 47 1.95 5.52 1.40
N PHE A 48 1.14 4.62 0.84
CA PHE A 48 0.21 3.82 1.64
C PHE A 48 0.52 2.32 1.62
N PHE A 49 1.19 1.80 0.58
CA PHE A 49 1.33 0.36 0.35
C PHE A 49 2.78 -0.15 0.39
N SER A 50 3.76 0.71 0.72
CA SER A 50 5.19 0.34 0.71
C SER A 50 5.52 -0.91 1.53
N PRO A 51 5.05 -1.10 2.79
CA PRO A 51 5.34 -2.33 3.55
C PRO A 51 4.86 -3.61 2.86
N MET A 52 3.67 -3.60 2.25
CA MET A 52 3.13 -4.73 1.51
C MET A 52 3.91 -4.97 0.22
N LEU A 53 4.18 -3.92 -0.58
CA LEU A 53 4.95 -4.05 -1.83
C LEU A 53 6.37 -4.56 -1.59
N GLU A 54 7.03 -4.06 -0.55
CA GLU A 54 8.35 -4.50 -0.11
C GLU A 54 8.35 -5.98 0.32
N HIS A 55 7.29 -6.43 1.00
CA HIS A 55 7.11 -7.84 1.33
C HIS A 55 6.93 -8.70 0.07
N LEU A 56 6.00 -8.33 -0.81
CA LEU A 56 5.72 -9.09 -2.04
C LEU A 56 6.96 -9.20 -2.93
N LYS A 57 7.72 -8.11 -3.09
CA LYS A 57 9.00 -8.09 -3.81
C LYS A 57 10.02 -9.06 -3.21
N ARG A 58 10.15 -9.11 -1.88
CA ARG A 58 11.11 -10.00 -1.20
C ARG A 58 10.80 -11.48 -1.41
N TYR A 59 9.52 -11.83 -1.52
CA TYR A 59 9.06 -13.21 -1.72
C TYR A 59 8.73 -13.52 -3.18
N ASP A 60 9.18 -12.69 -4.12
CA ASP A 60 9.01 -12.88 -5.57
C ASP A 60 7.53 -13.07 -5.99
N VAL A 61 6.61 -12.43 -5.27
CA VAL A 61 5.19 -12.42 -5.63
C VAL A 61 4.99 -11.35 -6.69
N LYS A 62 4.46 -11.76 -7.85
CA LYS A 62 4.23 -10.84 -8.96
C LYS A 62 3.11 -9.85 -8.62
N VAL A 63 3.39 -8.58 -8.84
CA VAL A 63 2.46 -7.47 -8.60
C VAL A 63 2.05 -6.82 -9.92
N HIS A 64 0.82 -6.33 -9.93
CA HIS A 64 0.17 -5.58 -10.98
C HIS A 64 -0.39 -4.29 -10.41
N PHE A 65 -0.21 -3.18 -11.13
CA PHE A 65 -0.77 -1.87 -10.76
C PHE A 65 -1.91 -1.50 -11.71
N LEU A 66 -3.04 -1.13 -11.12
CA LEU A 66 -4.13 -0.42 -11.78
C LEU A 66 -4.33 0.91 -11.06
N CYS A 67 -3.73 1.96 -11.62
CA CYS A 67 -3.92 3.33 -11.14
C CYS A 67 -5.11 3.94 -11.88
N LEU A 68 -6.13 4.38 -11.14
CA LEU A 68 -7.43 4.78 -11.70
C LEU A 68 -7.45 6.19 -12.29
N SER A 69 -6.40 6.98 -12.07
CA SER A 69 -6.19 8.29 -12.65
C SER A 69 -4.71 8.51 -12.93
N ASN A 70 -4.36 9.41 -13.84
CA ASN A 70 -2.99 9.88 -13.97
C ASN A 70 -2.65 11.06 -13.04
N GLY A 71 -3.56 11.47 -12.16
CA GLY A 71 -3.30 12.54 -11.20
C GLY A 71 -3.16 13.92 -11.85
N ASN A 72 -3.90 14.18 -12.94
CA ASN A 72 -3.74 15.39 -13.74
C ASN A 72 -4.39 16.66 -13.15
N TYR A 73 -4.66 16.71 -11.84
CA TYR A 73 -5.32 17.86 -11.20
C TYR A 73 -4.56 19.18 -11.44
N GLU A 74 -3.22 19.13 -11.43
CA GLU A 74 -2.34 20.28 -11.68
C GLU A 74 -1.87 20.38 -13.14
N GLY A 75 -2.44 19.59 -14.06
CA GLY A 75 -1.96 19.54 -15.46
C GLY A 75 -0.66 18.74 -15.65
N LEU A 76 -0.23 17.96 -14.64
CA LEU A 76 1.03 17.20 -14.62
C LEU A 76 0.87 15.70 -14.89
N GLY A 77 -0.27 15.24 -15.39
CA GLY A 77 -0.60 13.82 -15.51
C GLY A 77 0.40 13.01 -16.33
N ALA A 78 0.81 13.53 -17.49
CA ALA A 78 1.82 12.86 -18.33
C ALA A 78 3.20 12.74 -17.66
N LEU A 79 3.56 13.66 -16.77
CA LEU A 79 4.77 13.55 -15.94
C LEU A 79 4.58 12.49 -14.87
N ARG A 80 3.46 12.55 -14.13
CA ARG A 80 3.13 11.62 -13.03
C ARG A 80 2.99 10.17 -13.51
N GLU A 81 2.56 9.94 -14.76
CA GLU A 81 2.59 8.61 -15.39
C GLU A 81 4.02 8.05 -15.49
N LYS A 82 5.00 8.88 -15.85
CA LYS A 82 6.42 8.48 -15.91
C LYS A 82 6.96 8.23 -14.52
N GLU A 83 6.63 9.09 -13.56
CA GLU A 83 7.04 8.95 -12.15
C GLU A 83 6.51 7.64 -11.55
N LEU A 84 5.23 7.32 -11.76
CA LEU A 84 4.65 6.04 -11.35
C LEU A 84 5.33 4.85 -12.03
N GLY A 85 5.66 4.94 -13.32
CA GLY A 85 6.41 3.91 -14.02
C GLY A 85 7.78 3.61 -13.37
N LEU A 86 8.50 4.66 -12.95
CA LEU A 86 9.78 4.52 -12.25
C LEU A 86 9.59 3.93 -10.84
N SER A 87 8.60 4.41 -10.09
CA SER A 87 8.28 3.88 -8.75
C SER A 87 7.86 2.41 -8.80
N ALA A 88 7.04 2.04 -9.78
CA ALA A 88 6.65 0.66 -10.04
C ALA A 88 7.88 -0.23 -10.27
N GLN A 89 8.80 0.19 -11.14
CA GLN A 89 10.05 -0.55 -11.38
C GLN A 89 10.89 -0.69 -10.10
N PHE A 90 11.01 0.38 -9.30
CA PHE A 90 11.70 0.34 -8.01
C PHE A 90 11.07 -0.68 -7.05
N MET A 91 9.75 -0.77 -7.02
CA MET A 91 8.99 -1.76 -6.24
C MET A 91 8.96 -3.18 -6.86
N GLY A 92 9.70 -3.42 -7.94
CA GLY A 92 9.77 -4.74 -8.59
C GLY A 92 8.59 -5.05 -9.51
N VAL A 93 7.78 -4.05 -9.87
CA VAL A 93 6.63 -4.20 -10.77
C VAL A 93 7.07 -3.96 -12.21
N HIS A 94 6.90 -4.98 -13.06
CA HIS A 94 7.24 -4.88 -14.47
C HIS A 94 6.34 -3.89 -15.21
N ARG A 95 6.89 -3.11 -16.15
CA ARG A 95 6.15 -2.06 -16.88
C ARG A 95 4.86 -2.56 -17.54
N ASN A 96 4.86 -3.77 -18.10
CA ASN A 96 3.67 -4.37 -18.74
C ASN A 96 2.53 -4.71 -17.75
N ASN A 97 2.84 -4.72 -16.45
CA ASN A 97 1.92 -4.95 -15.36
C ASN A 97 1.41 -3.63 -14.74
N VAL A 98 1.76 -2.47 -15.31
CA VAL A 98 1.24 -1.17 -14.89
C VAL A 98 0.21 -0.70 -15.91
N LYS A 99 -1.02 -0.42 -15.47
CA LYS A 99 -2.03 0.30 -16.23
C LYS A 99 -2.41 1.57 -15.47
N ILE A 100 -2.37 2.69 -16.18
CA ILE A 100 -2.81 3.99 -15.67
C ILE A 100 -4.03 4.39 -16.50
N VAL A 101 -5.14 4.64 -15.84
CA VAL A 101 -6.38 5.07 -16.49
C VAL A 101 -6.35 6.58 -16.64
N ASN A 102 -6.56 7.06 -17.87
CA ASN A 102 -6.72 8.47 -18.17
C ASN A 102 -8.12 8.67 -18.77
N HIS A 103 -9.13 8.73 -17.90
CA HIS A 103 -10.54 8.84 -18.29
C HIS A 103 -11.14 10.15 -17.77
N PRO A 104 -11.96 10.89 -18.54
CA PRO A 104 -12.56 12.15 -18.10
C PRO A 104 -13.42 12.05 -16.82
N ALA A 105 -14.04 10.89 -16.59
CA ALA A 105 -14.84 10.63 -15.38
C ALA A 105 -14.02 10.20 -14.15
N LEU A 106 -12.72 9.93 -14.31
CA LEU A 106 -11.81 9.50 -13.21
C LEU A 106 -10.68 10.51 -13.02
N GLN A 107 -11.00 11.81 -13.11
CA GLN A 107 -10.02 12.87 -12.88
C GLN A 107 -9.82 13.10 -11.38
N ASP A 108 -8.57 13.32 -11.00
CA ASP A 108 -8.20 13.63 -9.62
C ASP A 108 -8.87 14.92 -9.10
N GLY A 109 -9.14 14.97 -7.79
CA GLY A 109 -9.72 16.12 -7.10
C GLY A 109 -10.70 15.72 -5.98
N MET A 110 -10.80 16.60 -4.97
CA MET A 110 -11.68 16.42 -3.80
C MET A 110 -13.18 16.62 -4.09
N ASN A 111 -13.51 17.24 -5.22
CA ASN A 111 -14.90 17.53 -5.61
C ASN A 111 -15.36 16.66 -6.79
N LYS A 112 -14.59 15.61 -7.13
CA LYS A 112 -14.90 14.71 -8.23
C LYS A 112 -15.60 13.47 -7.68
N MET A 113 -16.75 13.15 -8.26
CA MET A 113 -17.45 11.90 -7.98
C MET A 113 -17.09 10.91 -9.07
N TRP A 114 -16.30 9.90 -8.73
CA TRP A 114 -15.95 8.82 -9.64
C TRP A 114 -17.06 7.77 -9.70
N ASP A 115 -17.37 7.31 -10.91
CA ASP A 115 -18.35 6.25 -11.13
C ASP A 115 -17.76 4.89 -10.74
N ALA A 116 -18.34 4.27 -9.72
CA ALA A 116 -17.96 2.93 -9.26
C ALA A 116 -18.19 1.85 -10.33
N GLY A 117 -19.19 2.02 -11.21
CA GLY A 117 -19.46 1.12 -12.33
C GLY A 117 -18.35 1.12 -13.37
N LEU A 118 -17.80 2.30 -13.67
CA LEU A 118 -16.62 2.45 -14.53
C LEU A 118 -15.38 1.83 -13.89
N ILE A 119 -15.13 2.08 -12.60
CA ILE A 119 -14.00 1.45 -11.88
C ILE A 119 -14.13 -0.08 -11.89
N ARG A 120 -15.34 -0.61 -11.64
CA ARG A 120 -15.62 -2.04 -11.73
C ARG A 120 -15.25 -2.58 -13.12
N GLN A 121 -15.63 -1.89 -14.19
CA GLN A 121 -15.28 -2.28 -15.56
C GLN A 121 -13.76 -2.29 -15.77
N GLU A 122 -13.04 -1.25 -15.33
CA GLU A 122 -11.58 -1.18 -15.45
C GLU A 122 -10.86 -2.33 -14.72
N VAL A 123 -11.34 -2.68 -13.52
CA VAL A 123 -10.81 -3.81 -12.74
C VAL A 123 -11.10 -5.14 -13.45
N LEU A 124 -12.33 -5.37 -13.93
CA LEU A 124 -12.69 -6.59 -14.65
C LEU A 124 -11.87 -6.76 -15.94
N LEU A 125 -11.70 -5.68 -16.72
CA LEU A 125 -10.86 -5.70 -17.92
C LEU A 125 -9.40 -6.04 -17.58
N TYR A 126 -8.87 -5.53 -16.48
CA TYR A 126 -7.51 -5.87 -16.05
C TYR A 126 -7.40 -7.35 -15.63
N LEU A 127 -8.37 -7.86 -14.85
CA LEU A 127 -8.39 -9.27 -14.43
C LEU A 127 -8.51 -10.24 -15.62
N GLN A 128 -9.25 -9.88 -16.67
CA GLN A 128 -9.30 -10.66 -17.92
C GLN A 128 -7.93 -10.75 -18.61
N LYS A 129 -7.16 -9.66 -18.59
CA LYS A 129 -5.77 -9.61 -19.10
C LYS A 129 -4.82 -10.42 -18.20
N ALA A 130 -4.95 -10.30 -16.89
CA ALA A 130 -4.02 -10.87 -15.91
C ALA A 130 -4.62 -12.09 -15.19
N ARG A 131 -4.78 -13.21 -15.91
CA ARG A 131 -5.49 -14.42 -15.44
C ARG A 131 -4.89 -15.11 -14.20
N ASN A 132 -3.64 -14.79 -13.86
CA ASN A 132 -2.94 -15.36 -12.70
C ASN A 132 -3.19 -14.56 -11.42
N VAL A 133 -3.84 -13.40 -11.50
CA VAL A 133 -4.21 -12.62 -10.32
C VAL A 133 -5.22 -13.39 -9.48
N ARG A 134 -4.89 -13.61 -8.21
CA ARG A 134 -5.75 -14.27 -7.23
C ARG A 134 -5.92 -13.44 -5.96
N THR A 135 -5.27 -12.29 -5.86
CA THR A 135 -5.44 -11.33 -4.77
C THR A 135 -5.62 -9.92 -5.36
N VAL A 136 -6.68 -9.22 -4.97
CA VAL A 136 -6.93 -7.81 -5.33
C VAL A 136 -6.87 -6.98 -4.07
N VAL A 137 -6.10 -5.90 -4.07
CA VAL A 137 -5.92 -4.98 -2.94
C VAL A 137 -6.37 -3.58 -3.34
N THR A 138 -7.12 -2.91 -2.46
CA THR A 138 -7.52 -1.50 -2.62
C THR A 138 -7.60 -0.80 -1.25
N PHE A 139 -8.12 0.41 -1.19
CA PHE A 139 -8.46 1.11 0.04
C PHE A 139 -9.73 0.53 0.71
N ASP A 140 -9.92 0.79 2.00
CA ASP A 140 -11.19 0.54 2.67
C ASP A 140 -12.22 1.67 2.40
N GLN A 141 -13.43 1.48 2.93
CA GLN A 141 -14.56 2.39 2.80
C GLN A 141 -14.31 3.81 3.35
N TRP A 142 -13.23 4.03 4.12
CA TRP A 142 -12.89 5.33 4.70
C TRP A 142 -11.77 6.03 3.92
N GLY A 143 -11.17 5.37 2.92
CA GLY A 143 -10.24 6.00 1.98
C GLY A 143 -9.02 6.65 2.64
N VAL A 144 -8.52 6.06 3.74
CA VAL A 144 -7.42 6.55 4.60
C VAL A 144 -7.72 7.86 5.31
N SER A 145 -8.01 8.93 4.57
CA SER A 145 -8.28 10.27 5.07
C SER A 145 -9.62 10.82 4.57
N HIS A 146 -10.58 9.93 4.27
CA HIS A 146 -11.85 10.26 3.63
C HIS A 146 -11.68 10.86 2.24
N HIS A 147 -10.61 10.47 1.52
CA HIS A 147 -10.39 10.97 0.17
C HIS A 147 -11.45 10.35 -0.76
N PRO A 148 -12.26 11.15 -1.49
CA PRO A 148 -13.38 10.65 -2.29
C PRO A 148 -12.94 9.64 -3.36
N ASN A 149 -11.82 9.90 -4.04
CA ASN A 149 -11.27 8.99 -5.06
C ASN A 149 -10.85 7.63 -4.47
N HIS A 150 -10.36 7.58 -3.22
CA HIS A 150 -9.99 6.33 -2.55
C HIS A 150 -11.25 5.54 -2.15
N ILE A 151 -12.27 6.25 -1.66
CA ILE A 151 -13.58 5.66 -1.36
C ILE A 151 -14.23 5.11 -2.64
N ALA A 152 -14.14 5.83 -3.76
CA ALA A 152 -14.65 5.35 -5.03
C ALA A 152 -13.89 4.11 -5.54
N ALA A 153 -12.57 4.06 -5.35
CA ALA A 153 -11.76 2.87 -5.64
C ALA A 153 -12.21 1.67 -4.80
N HIS A 154 -12.52 1.88 -3.51
CA HIS A 154 -13.12 0.86 -2.65
C HIS A 154 -14.47 0.37 -3.21
N ASN A 155 -15.38 1.30 -3.49
CA ASN A 155 -16.73 0.98 -3.99
C ASN A 155 -16.69 0.20 -5.31
N GLY A 156 -15.87 0.62 -6.27
CA GLY A 156 -15.75 -0.06 -7.55
C GLY A 156 -15.20 -1.49 -7.42
N VAL A 157 -14.22 -1.70 -6.54
CA VAL A 157 -13.69 -3.05 -6.26
C VAL A 157 -14.69 -3.90 -5.47
N SER A 158 -15.48 -3.31 -4.57
CA SER A 158 -16.58 -4.00 -3.86
C SER A 158 -17.59 -4.58 -4.84
N LEU A 159 -18.01 -3.79 -5.83
CA LEU A 159 -18.91 -4.24 -6.88
C LEU A 159 -18.33 -5.40 -7.73
N VAL A 160 -17.00 -5.45 -7.90
CA VAL A 160 -16.36 -6.61 -8.54
C VAL A 160 -16.50 -7.83 -7.65
N LYS A 161 -16.16 -7.71 -6.35
CA LYS A 161 -16.24 -8.81 -5.39
C LYS A 161 -17.64 -9.45 -5.35
N GLU A 162 -18.69 -8.64 -5.27
CA GLU A 162 -20.09 -9.10 -5.22
C GLU A 162 -20.49 -10.01 -6.39
N ASN A 163 -19.86 -9.82 -7.55
CA ASN A 163 -20.19 -10.52 -8.80
C ASN A 163 -19.11 -11.52 -9.25
N MET A 164 -18.05 -11.71 -8.45
CA MET A 164 -16.93 -12.58 -8.81
C MET A 164 -17.12 -13.98 -8.20
N PRO A 165 -16.93 -15.07 -8.97
CA PRO A 165 -16.93 -16.41 -8.40
C PRO A 165 -15.78 -16.62 -7.40
N PRO A 166 -15.86 -17.63 -6.52
CA PRO A 166 -14.78 -17.98 -5.61
C PRO A 166 -13.43 -18.19 -6.33
N GLY A 167 -12.33 -17.82 -5.66
CA GLY A 167 -10.97 -18.03 -6.16
C GLY A 167 -10.16 -16.75 -6.38
N ILE A 168 -10.70 -15.58 -6.05
CA ILE A 168 -9.95 -14.33 -5.88
C ILE A 168 -10.24 -13.79 -4.48
N VAL A 169 -9.18 -13.45 -3.74
CA VAL A 169 -9.28 -12.79 -2.44
C VAL A 169 -9.23 -11.29 -2.64
N PHE A 170 -10.19 -10.57 -2.07
CA PHE A 170 -10.25 -9.11 -2.11
C PHE A 170 -9.88 -8.57 -0.73
N LEU A 171 -8.87 -7.72 -0.68
CA LEU A 171 -8.34 -7.11 0.54
C LEU A 171 -8.46 -5.60 0.47
N SER A 172 -8.65 -4.97 1.63
CA SER A 172 -8.71 -3.52 1.77
C SER A 172 -7.70 -3.04 2.82
N LEU A 173 -7.01 -1.94 2.52
CA LEU A 173 -6.11 -1.28 3.46
C LEU A 173 -6.93 -0.58 4.55
N ARG A 174 -6.68 -0.97 5.80
CA ARG A 174 -7.39 -0.43 6.95
C ARG A 174 -7.07 1.05 7.17
N THR A 175 -8.11 1.86 7.28
CA THR A 175 -8.03 3.22 7.76
C THR A 175 -7.81 3.25 9.26
N ARG A 176 -6.78 3.97 9.70
CA ARG A 176 -6.40 4.10 11.11
C ARG A 176 -6.97 5.40 11.70
N SER A 177 -7.23 5.38 13.01
CA SER A 177 -7.52 6.61 13.77
C SER A 177 -6.40 7.63 13.59
N LEU A 178 -6.67 8.92 13.82
CA LEU A 178 -5.67 9.98 13.60
C LEU A 178 -4.36 9.72 14.36
N LEU A 179 -4.45 9.33 15.64
CA LEU A 179 -3.30 8.95 16.46
C LEU A 179 -2.58 7.70 15.92
N GLY A 180 -3.33 6.68 15.50
CA GLY A 180 -2.75 5.48 14.92
C GLY A 180 -2.06 5.76 13.58
N LYS A 181 -2.64 6.64 12.76
CA LYS A 181 -2.09 7.08 11.48
C LYS A 181 -0.78 7.82 11.66
N TYR A 182 -0.68 8.75 12.62
CA TYR A 182 0.51 9.57 12.81
C TYR A 182 1.47 9.09 13.92
N SER A 183 1.40 7.81 14.27
CA SER A 183 2.30 7.20 15.27
C SER A 183 3.68 6.82 14.72
N GLY A 184 3.90 6.97 13.41
CA GLY A 184 5.16 6.69 12.74
C GLY A 184 5.70 5.30 13.05
N VAL A 185 7.00 5.22 13.33
CA VAL A 185 7.69 3.96 13.65
C VAL A 185 7.15 3.29 14.92
N LEU A 186 6.51 4.04 15.84
CA LEU A 186 5.93 3.45 17.05
C LEU A 186 4.80 2.46 16.73
N ALA A 187 4.15 2.60 15.56
CA ALA A 187 3.21 1.60 15.07
C ALA A 187 3.83 0.21 14.87
N ALA A 188 5.13 0.11 14.59
CA ALA A 188 5.83 -1.17 14.46
C ALA A 188 5.99 -1.88 15.80
N VAL A 189 6.12 -1.12 16.90
CA VAL A 189 6.41 -1.66 18.25
C VAL A 189 5.36 -2.67 18.69
N GLN A 190 4.09 -2.41 18.43
CA GLN A 190 3.01 -3.33 18.82
C GLN A 190 3.13 -4.72 18.17
N TYR A 191 3.74 -4.83 16.99
CA TYR A 191 3.97 -6.10 16.29
C TYR A 191 5.31 -6.74 16.63
N MET A 192 6.23 -5.98 17.25
CA MET A 192 7.49 -6.51 17.73
C MET A 192 7.33 -7.26 19.06
N THR A 193 6.46 -6.75 19.94
CA THR A 193 6.34 -7.17 21.35
C THR A 193 5.20 -8.17 21.60
N ASN A 194 4.06 -8.07 20.91
CA ASN A 194 2.89 -8.88 21.21
C ASN A 194 2.89 -10.24 20.49
N PHE A 195 3.04 -11.33 21.25
CA PHE A 195 2.92 -12.71 20.73
C PHE A 195 1.45 -13.13 20.48
N SER A 196 0.48 -12.45 21.11
CA SER A 196 -0.92 -12.91 21.20
C SER A 196 -1.93 -12.13 20.34
N LEU A 197 -1.56 -11.02 19.69
CA LEU A 197 -2.46 -10.26 18.81
C LEU A 197 -2.74 -10.97 17.46
N PHE A 198 -2.12 -12.13 17.25
CA PHE A 198 -2.36 -13.04 16.12
C PHE A 198 -3.68 -13.84 16.23
N GLY A 199 -4.46 -13.64 17.31
CA GLY A 199 -5.74 -14.31 17.53
C GLY A 199 -6.89 -13.88 16.62
N HIS A 200 -6.75 -12.83 15.80
CA HIS A 200 -7.73 -12.52 14.76
C HIS A 200 -7.29 -13.14 13.43
N GLN A 201 -7.79 -14.35 13.16
CA GLN A 201 -7.54 -15.24 12.01
C GLN A 201 -7.76 -14.63 10.60
N HIS A 202 -8.07 -13.33 10.46
CA HIS A 202 -8.46 -12.71 9.19
C HIS A 202 -7.68 -11.43 8.84
N ARG A 203 -6.58 -11.11 9.53
CA ARG A 203 -5.80 -9.89 9.27
C ARG A 203 -4.47 -10.18 8.56
N PHE A 204 -4.26 -9.51 7.44
CA PHE A 204 -3.04 -9.57 6.65
C PHE A 204 -2.13 -8.42 7.07
N VAL A 205 -1.13 -8.72 7.90
CA VAL A 205 -0.22 -7.70 8.43
C VAL A 205 1.14 -7.78 7.72
N PHE A 206 1.57 -6.66 7.17
CA PHE A 206 2.89 -6.48 6.56
C PHE A 206 3.67 -5.47 7.38
N LEU A 207 4.78 -5.93 7.95
CA LEU A 207 5.73 -5.08 8.68
C LEU A 207 6.97 -4.88 7.83
N VAL A 208 7.33 -3.62 7.57
CA VAL A 208 8.58 -3.31 6.85
C VAL A 208 9.75 -3.84 7.68
N PRO A 209 10.74 -4.55 7.12
CA PRO A 209 11.94 -4.90 7.86
C PRO A 209 12.82 -3.65 8.08
N PRO A 210 13.70 -3.64 9.09
CA PRO A 210 14.61 -2.53 9.34
C PRO A 210 15.52 -2.21 8.14
N ILE A 211 15.92 -3.22 7.34
CA ILE A 211 16.77 -3.00 6.16
C ILE A 211 16.06 -2.22 5.04
N SER A 212 14.73 -2.27 5.00
CA SER A 212 13.89 -1.60 3.99
C SER A 212 13.14 -0.40 4.57
N PHE A 213 13.62 0.13 5.70
CA PHE A 213 12.97 1.23 6.44
C PHE A 213 12.74 2.48 5.59
N LEU A 214 13.62 2.75 4.62
CA LEU A 214 13.54 3.92 3.76
C LEU A 214 12.80 3.66 2.44
N THR A 215 12.22 2.47 2.21
CA THR A 215 11.60 2.11 0.92
C THR A 215 10.53 3.12 0.48
N SER A 216 9.64 3.55 1.38
CA SER A 216 8.60 4.54 1.06
C SER A 216 9.20 5.91 0.69
N PHE A 217 10.23 6.36 1.41
CA PHE A 217 10.95 7.60 1.09
C PHE A 217 11.64 7.53 -0.27
N LEU A 218 12.31 6.41 -0.57
CA LEU A 218 13.01 6.22 -1.84
C LEU A 218 12.02 6.14 -3.02
N ALA A 219 10.89 5.46 -2.86
CA ALA A 219 9.83 5.44 -3.85
C ALA A 219 9.21 6.82 -4.07
N MET A 220 8.90 7.56 -3.01
CA MET A 220 8.38 8.93 -3.12
C MET A 220 9.36 9.90 -3.78
N ARG A 221 10.67 9.68 -3.67
CA ARG A 221 11.67 10.47 -4.42
C ARG A 221 11.59 10.27 -5.94
N LEU A 222 10.89 9.26 -6.43
CA LEU A 222 10.61 9.07 -7.85
C LEU A 222 9.37 9.87 -8.30
N HIS A 223 8.51 10.25 -7.36
CA HIS A 223 7.37 11.17 -7.54
C HIS A 223 7.78 12.62 -7.23
N ARG A 224 8.77 13.14 -7.97
CA ARG A 224 9.36 14.46 -7.73
C ARG A 224 8.34 15.58 -7.81
N SER A 225 7.39 15.49 -8.74
CA SER A 225 6.33 16.48 -8.91
C SER A 225 5.37 16.54 -7.71
N GLN A 226 5.34 15.49 -6.88
CA GLN A 226 4.40 15.35 -5.76
C GLN A 226 5.07 15.41 -4.38
N LEU A 227 6.40 15.29 -4.32
CA LEU A 227 7.18 15.29 -3.08
C LEU A 227 7.41 16.71 -2.53
N VAL A 228 6.34 17.34 -2.07
CA VAL A 228 6.36 18.65 -1.37
C VAL A 228 6.58 18.51 0.13
N TRP A 229 6.84 19.61 0.84
CA TRP A 229 7.31 19.61 2.24
C TRP A 229 6.46 18.75 3.19
N PHE A 230 5.13 18.78 3.11
CA PHE A 230 4.26 18.02 4.02
C PHE A 230 4.26 16.52 3.71
N ARG A 231 4.65 16.10 2.49
CA ARG A 231 4.83 14.68 2.17
C ARG A 231 6.01 14.08 2.94
N TYR A 232 7.08 14.84 3.19
CA TYR A 232 8.17 14.38 4.07
C TYR A 232 7.69 14.14 5.50
N LEU A 233 6.83 15.02 6.02
CA LEU A 233 6.21 14.84 7.33
C LEU A 233 5.30 13.60 7.34
N PHE A 234 4.49 13.43 6.30
CA PHE A 234 3.69 12.22 6.16
C PHE A 234 4.58 10.97 6.16
N LEU A 235 5.65 10.92 5.37
CA LEU A 235 6.52 9.74 5.30
C LEU A 235 7.18 9.42 6.65
N ALA A 236 7.60 10.45 7.41
CA ALA A 236 8.24 10.28 8.71
C ALA A 236 7.26 9.82 9.80
N PHE A 237 6.05 10.37 9.82
CA PHE A 237 5.12 10.18 10.93
C PHE A 237 3.95 9.26 10.58
N SER A 238 3.73 8.91 9.32
CA SER A 238 2.68 7.97 8.93
C SER A 238 3.05 6.55 9.30
N SER A 239 2.15 5.86 9.96
CA SER A 239 2.30 4.44 10.25
C SER A 239 2.18 3.55 9.02
N TYR A 240 1.56 4.04 7.93
CA TYR A 240 1.51 3.32 6.64
C TYR A 240 2.90 3.14 6.01
N THR A 241 3.87 3.96 6.39
CA THR A 241 5.28 3.81 6.01
C THR A 241 5.90 2.53 6.59
N TYR A 242 5.40 2.07 7.74
CA TYR A 242 6.02 1.01 8.54
C TYR A 242 5.20 -0.27 8.60
N VAL A 243 3.87 -0.14 8.57
CA VAL A 243 2.94 -1.26 8.69
C VAL A 243 1.76 -1.09 7.75
N ASN A 244 1.41 -2.16 7.03
CA ASN A 244 0.10 -2.28 6.41
C ASN A 244 -0.72 -3.35 7.14
N GLU A 245 -1.92 -2.97 7.57
CA GLU A 245 -2.96 -3.91 7.99
C GLU A 245 -4.00 -3.98 6.87
N LEU A 246 -4.12 -5.14 6.22
CA LEU A 246 -5.21 -5.40 5.30
C LEU A 246 -6.21 -6.37 5.93
N GLU A 247 -7.47 -6.19 5.57
CA GLU A 247 -8.57 -7.07 5.96
C GLU A 247 -9.32 -7.51 4.71
N GLU A 248 -9.99 -8.65 4.76
CA GLU A 248 -10.89 -9.05 3.68
C GLU A 248 -11.93 -7.95 3.44
N LEU A 249 -12.01 -7.49 2.20
CA LEU A 249 -12.91 -6.42 1.78
C LEU A 249 -14.34 -6.87 2.06
N LYS A 250 -15.10 -6.11 2.86
CA LYS A 250 -16.52 -6.43 3.07
C LYS A 250 -17.31 -5.99 1.86
N ALA A 251 -18.15 -6.88 1.33
CA ALA A 251 -19.13 -6.47 0.33
C ALA A 251 -20.15 -5.53 0.99
N SER A 252 -20.67 -4.60 0.21
CA SER A 252 -21.68 -3.62 0.63
C SER A 252 -23.05 -4.26 0.83
#